data_AF-A0A4Y2HKA7-F1
#
_entry.id   AF-A0A4Y2HKA7-F1
#
_cell.length_a   1.000
_cell.length_b   1.000
_cell.length_c   1.000
_cell.angle_alpha   90.00
_cell.angle_beta   90.00
_cell.angle_gamma   90.00
#
_symmetry.space_group_name_H-M   'P 1'
#
loop_
_entity.id
_entity.type
_entity.pdbx_description
1 polymer ?
#
loop_
_entity_poly.entity_id
_entity_poly.type
_entity_poly.pdbx_seq_one_letter_code
_entity_poly.pdbx_strand_id
1 'polypeptide(L)'
;MADMQKIFDKNLLSFDDHWPVMQPIILKLLHQEAVTRTEWQDLFWLVHIVCLWDDKGPPKVYSNLQENILDFIRQAQTVSKVGVDAFLDSSKILFTYMPTATDSL
;
A
#
# COMPACT_ATOMS: atom_id res chain seq x y z
N MET A 1 -29.99 -28.76 1.98
CA MET A 1 -29.20 -27.60 2.47
C MET A 1 -27.94 -28.02 3.26
N ALA A 2 -27.45 -29.26 3.12
CA ALA A 2 -26.24 -29.73 3.82
C ALA A 2 -25.01 -29.86 2.88
N ASP A 3 -25.20 -29.76 1.57
CA ASP A 3 -24.16 -30.10 0.59
C ASP A 3 -23.34 -28.89 0.09
N MET A 4 -23.84 -27.66 0.26
CA MET A 4 -23.09 -26.45 -0.13
C MET A 4 -21.99 -26.10 0.89
N GLN A 5 -22.09 -26.61 2.12
CA GLN A 5 -21.09 -26.42 3.17
C GLN A 5 -19.82 -27.26 2.93
N LYS A 6 -19.85 -28.21 1.98
CA LYS A 6 -18.77 -29.18 1.75
C LYS A 6 -17.81 -28.79 0.61
N ILE A 7 -18.06 -27.67 -0.09
CA ILE A 7 -17.23 -27.23 -1.22
C ILE A 7 -16.18 -26.21 -0.80
N PHE A 8 -16.43 -25.44 0.26
CA PHE A 8 -15.42 -24.57 0.85
C PHE A 8 -14.85 -25.26 2.08
N ASP A 9 -13.73 -25.95 1.90
CA ASP A 9 -12.93 -26.39 3.04
C ASP A 9 -12.74 -25.18 3.96
N LYS A 10 -12.99 -25.35 5.26
CA LYS A 10 -12.88 -24.25 6.24
C LYS A 10 -11.48 -23.61 6.29
N ASN A 11 -10.48 -24.29 5.72
CA ASN A 11 -9.10 -23.82 5.53
C ASN A 11 -8.89 -23.04 4.21
N LEU A 12 -9.92 -22.87 3.37
CA LEU A 12 -9.91 -22.05 2.16
C LEU A 12 -10.76 -20.78 2.34
N LEU A 13 -11.10 -20.44 3.59
CA LEU A 13 -12.00 -19.34 3.93
C LEU A 13 -11.38 -18.37 4.94
N SER A 14 -10.14 -18.61 5.37
CA SER A 14 -9.47 -17.76 6.34
C SER A 14 -8.86 -16.53 5.67
N PHE A 15 -8.82 -15.44 6.42
CA PHE A 15 -8.05 -14.26 6.05
C PHE A 15 -6.61 -14.59 5.65
N ASP A 16 -5.93 -15.48 6.39
CA ASP A 16 -4.50 -15.71 6.23
C ASP A 16 -4.16 -16.36 4.87
N ASP A 17 -5.10 -17.09 4.27
CA ASP A 17 -4.94 -17.73 2.95
C ASP A 17 -5.28 -16.78 1.79
N HIS A 18 -6.22 -15.86 1.99
CA HIS A 18 -6.68 -14.94 0.95
C HIS A 18 -5.96 -13.59 0.92
N TRP A 19 -5.46 -13.13 2.06
CA TRP A 19 -4.78 -11.84 2.17
C TRP A 19 -3.58 -11.70 1.22
N PRO A 20 -2.71 -12.71 1.03
CA PRO A 20 -1.60 -12.63 0.07
C PRO A 20 -2.04 -12.38 -1.38
N VAL A 21 -3.28 -12.74 -1.73
CA VAL A 21 -3.86 -12.50 -3.07
C VAL A 21 -4.52 -11.13 -3.14
N MET A 22 -5.20 -10.69 -2.06
CA MET A 22 -5.87 -9.39 -2.00
C MET A 22 -4.89 -8.22 -1.90
N GLN A 23 -3.86 -8.35 -1.07
CA GLN A 23 -2.88 -7.30 -0.78
C GLN A 23 -2.25 -6.67 -2.02
N PRO A 24 -1.73 -7.42 -3.01
CA PRO A 24 -1.12 -6.81 -4.20
C PRO A 24 -2.12 -5.99 -5.02
N ILE A 25 -3.39 -6.41 -5.11
CA ILE A 25 -4.43 -5.67 -5.82
C ILE A 25 -4.74 -4.36 -5.08
N ILE A 26 -4.79 -4.40 -3.73
CA ILE A 26 -4.95 -3.21 -2.89
C ILE A 26 -3.78 -2.25 -3.09
N LEU A 27 -2.54 -2.75 -3.10
CA LEU A 27 -1.36 -1.94 -3.33
C LEU A 27 -1.37 -1.29 -4.72
N LYS A 28 -1.79 -2.01 -5.77
CA LYS A 28 -1.99 -1.43 -7.12
C LYS A 28 -2.97 -0.25 -7.07
N LEU A 29 -4.08 -0.39 -6.35
CA LEU A 29 -5.06 0.71 -6.20
C LEU A 29 -4.47 1.92 -5.48
N LEU A 30 -3.68 1.70 -4.42
CA LEU A 30 -3.01 2.79 -3.69
C LEU A 30 -2.01 3.54 -4.56
N HIS A 31 -1.26 2.82 -5.40
CA HIS A 31 -0.26 3.40 -6.31
C HIS A 31 -0.83 3.90 -7.65
N GLN A 32 -2.15 3.87 -7.83
CA GLN A 32 -2.82 4.23 -9.10
C GLN A 32 -2.34 3.39 -10.30
N GLU A 33 -1.97 2.13 -10.06
CA GLU A 33 -1.62 1.18 -11.11
C GLU A 33 -2.88 0.58 -11.78
N ALA A 34 -2.70 0.03 -12.97
CA ALA A 34 -3.79 -0.59 -13.71
C ALA A 34 -4.26 -1.89 -13.01
N VAL A 35 -5.54 -1.93 -12.65
CA VAL A 35 -6.23 -3.12 -12.15
C VAL A 35 -7.21 -3.62 -13.21
N THR A 36 -7.12 -4.89 -13.55
CA THR A 36 -8.02 -5.53 -14.52
C THR A 36 -9.41 -5.71 -13.92
N ARG A 37 -10.43 -5.84 -14.78
CA ARG A 37 -11.80 -6.11 -14.33
C ARG A 37 -11.90 -7.39 -13.50
N THR A 38 -11.15 -8.43 -13.87
CA THR A 38 -11.13 -9.71 -13.15
C THR A 38 -10.53 -9.55 -11.76
N GLU A 39 -9.36 -8.92 -11.63
CA GLU A 39 -8.74 -8.63 -10.32
C GLU A 39 -9.68 -7.82 -9.42
N TRP A 40 -10.40 -6.85 -9.98
CA TRP A 40 -11.38 -6.06 -9.23
C TRP A 40 -12.54 -6.91 -8.72
N GLN A 41 -13.12 -7.75 -9.57
CA GLN A 41 -14.21 -8.65 -9.17
C GLN A 41 -13.75 -9.67 -8.12
N ASP A 42 -12.57 -10.24 -8.31
CA ASP A 42 -11.98 -11.20 -7.39
C ASP A 42 -11.70 -10.56 -6.03
N LEU A 43 -11.20 -9.32 -5.99
CA LEU A 43 -10.98 -8.59 -4.74
C LEU A 43 -12.28 -8.46 -3.91
N PHE A 44 -13.38 -8.04 -4.54
CA PHE A 44 -14.68 -7.93 -3.84
C PHE A 44 -15.20 -9.27 -3.36
N TRP A 45 -15.03 -10.32 -4.18
CA TRP A 45 -15.43 -11.66 -3.82
C TRP A 45 -14.65 -12.19 -2.62
N LEU A 46 -13.32 -12.05 -2.62
CA LEU A 46 -12.46 -12.50 -1.54
C LEU A 46 -12.75 -11.78 -0.22
N VAL A 47 -12.95 -10.46 -0.26
CA VAL A 47 -13.34 -9.69 0.94
C VAL A 47 -14.71 -10.15 1.45
N HIS A 48 -15.68 -10.37 0.57
CA HIS A 48 -17.00 -10.86 0.96
C HIS A 48 -16.92 -12.23 1.64
N ILE A 49 -16.14 -13.15 1.07
CA ILE A 49 -15.95 -14.50 1.61
C ILE A 49 -15.26 -14.45 2.98
N VAL A 50 -14.16 -13.70 3.12
CA VAL A 50 -13.45 -13.55 4.40
C VAL A 50 -14.34 -12.92 5.47
N CYS A 51 -15.09 -11.88 5.13
CA CYS A 51 -15.99 -11.23 6.08
C CYS A 51 -17.20 -12.09 6.47
N LEU A 52 -17.61 -13.02 5.60
CA LEU A 52 -18.75 -13.90 5.85
C LEU A 52 -18.36 -15.17 6.63
N TRP A 53 -17.17 -15.70 6.39
CA TRP A 53 -16.77 -17.02 6.89
C TRP A 53 -15.66 -17.03 7.93
N ASP A 54 -14.89 -15.94 8.07
CA ASP A 54 -13.90 -15.78 9.14
C ASP A 54 -14.42 -14.75 10.15
N ASP A 55 -14.82 -15.20 11.34
CA ASP A 55 -15.29 -14.33 12.42
C ASP A 55 -14.26 -13.25 12.81
N LYS A 56 -12.96 -13.53 12.59
CA LYS A 56 -11.85 -12.59 12.81
C LYS A 56 -11.40 -11.91 11.52
N GLY A 57 -12.01 -12.24 10.38
CA GLY A 57 -11.72 -11.68 9.07
C GLY A 57 -11.93 -10.16 9.02
N PRO A 58 -13.12 -9.62 9.33
CA PRO A 58 -13.39 -8.19 9.24
C PRO A 58 -12.38 -7.30 10.01
N PRO A 59 -12.08 -7.55 11.30
CA PRO A 59 -11.09 -6.74 12.01
C PRO A 59 -9.66 -6.92 11.45
N LYS A 60 -9.28 -8.13 11.00
CA LYS A 60 -7.97 -8.36 10.36
C LYS A 60 -7.84 -7.58 9.04
N VAL A 61 -8.86 -7.62 8.17
CA VAL A 61 -8.91 -6.86 6.91
C VAL A 61 -8.76 -5.37 7.19
N TYR A 62 -9.50 -4.84 8.17
CA TYR A 62 -9.42 -3.43 8.53
C TYR A 62 -8.02 -3.04 9.01
N SER A 63 -7.44 -3.79 9.97
CA SER A 63 -6.12 -3.48 10.52
C SER A 63 -5.02 -3.54 9.47
N ASN A 64 -5.00 -4.58 8.62
CA ASN A 64 -4.00 -4.70 7.58
C ASN A 64 -4.18 -3.62 6.50
N LEU A 65 -5.41 -3.29 6.12
CA LEU A 65 -5.68 -2.21 5.16
C LEU A 65 -5.20 -0.86 5.72
N GLN A 66 -5.46 -0.59 7.00
CA GLN A 66 -4.99 0.62 7.68
C GLN A 66 -3.46 0.69 7.66
N GLU A 67 -2.76 -0.41 7.93
CA GLU A 67 -1.29 -0.47 7.86
C GLU A 67 -0.77 -0.19 6.44
N ASN A 68 -1.34 -0.83 5.41
CA ASN A 68 -0.93 -0.60 4.01
C ASN A 68 -1.14 0.86 3.59
N ILE A 69 -2.23 1.51 4.03
CA ILE A 69 -2.47 2.94 3.76
C ILE A 69 -1.46 3.81 4.49
N LEU A 70 -1.17 3.53 5.77
CA LEU A 70 -0.17 4.27 6.54
C LEU A 70 1.23 4.12 5.94
N ASP A 71 1.59 2.92 5.48
CA ASP A 71 2.84 2.66 4.76
C ASP A 71 2.93 3.45 3.46
N PHE A 72 1.87 3.44 2.67
CA PHE A 72 1.79 4.23 1.44
C PHE A 72 1.99 5.74 1.72
N ILE A 73 1.32 6.28 2.75
CA ILE A 73 1.49 7.68 3.16
C ILE A 73 2.93 7.96 3.59
N ARG A 74 3.52 7.08 4.42
CA ARG A 74 4.92 7.23 4.86
C ARG A 74 5.90 7.23 3.70
N GLN A 75 5.69 6.35 2.72
CA GLN A 75 6.52 6.28 1.51
C GLN A 75 6.39 7.57 0.67
N ALA A 76 5.16 8.04 0.42
CA ALA A 76 4.91 9.27 -0.32
C ALA A 76 5.51 10.51 0.38
N GLN A 77 5.46 10.57 1.72
CA GLN A 77 6.08 11.63 2.52
C GLN A 77 7.60 11.55 2.50
N THR A 78 8.17 10.35 2.49
CA THR A 78 9.63 10.15 2.39
C THR A 78 10.14 10.62 1.04
N VAL A 79 9.46 10.28 -0.06
CA VAL A 79 9.79 10.79 -1.40
C VAL A 79 9.72 12.32 -1.45
N SER A 80 8.71 12.92 -0.83
CA SER A 80 8.59 14.39 -0.74
C SER A 80 9.73 15.04 0.06
N LYS A 81 10.15 14.42 1.17
CA LYS A 81 11.30 14.90 1.96
C LYS A 81 12.61 14.74 1.21
N VAL A 82 12.85 13.60 0.56
CA VAL A 82 14.06 13.36 -0.24
C VAL A 82 14.16 14.34 -1.41
N GLY A 83 13.04 14.71 -2.06
CA GLY A 83 13.03 15.72 -3.10
C GLY A 83 13.42 17.13 -2.60
N VAL A 84 12.93 17.52 -1.41
CA VAL A 84 13.28 18.79 -0.78
C VAL A 84 14.71 18.78 -0.24
N ASP A 85 15.13 17.70 0.40
CA ASP A 85 16.48 17.54 0.96
C ASP A 85 17.53 17.45 -0.15
N ALA A 86 17.29 16.71 -1.24
CA ALA A 86 18.18 16.66 -2.40
C ALA A 86 18.23 17.99 -3.17
N PHE A 87 17.12 18.72 -3.24
CA PHE A 87 17.06 20.07 -3.82
C PHE A 87 17.83 21.08 -2.95
N LEU A 88 17.68 21.03 -1.62
CA LEU A 88 18.42 21.87 -0.70
C LEU A 88 19.91 21.50 -0.65
N ASP A 89 20.27 20.23 -0.73
CA ASP A 89 21.66 19.76 -0.79
C ASP A 89 22.33 20.20 -2.10
N SER A 90 21.65 20.06 -3.23
CA SER A 90 22.10 20.61 -4.52
C SER A 90 22.19 22.15 -4.49
N SER A 91 21.28 22.82 -3.78
CA SER A 91 21.33 24.28 -3.61
C SER A 91 22.49 24.73 -2.71
N LYS A 92 22.87 23.94 -1.68
CA LYS A 92 24.05 24.22 -0.84
C LYS A 92 25.34 24.16 -1.65
N ILE A 93 25.45 23.26 -2.63
CA ILE A 93 26.62 23.18 -3.52
C ILE A 93 26.77 24.48 -4.34
N LEU A 94 25.67 25.05 -4.84
CA LEU A 94 25.67 26.31 -5.59
C LEU A 94 26.06 27.53 -4.74
N PHE A 95 25.63 27.58 -3.47
CA PHE A 95 25.97 28.69 -2.57
C PHE A 95 27.38 28.58 -1.95
N THR A 96 27.95 27.38 -1.88
CA THR A 96 29.32 27.18 -1.36
C THR A 96 30.40 27.55 -2.41
N TYR A 97 30.04 27.61 -3.70
CA TYR A 97 30.95 27.89 -4.81
C TYR A 97 30.80 29.30 -5.44
N MET A 98 30.11 30.23 -4.77
CA MET A 98 30.14 31.65 -5.12
C MET A 98 31.31 32.32 -4.40
N PRO A 99 32.37 32.77 -5.09
CA PRO A 99 33.43 33.52 -4.44
C PRO A 99 32.84 34.85 -3.95
N THR A 100 33.00 35.15 -2.67
CA THR A 100 32.69 36.47 -2.12
C THR A 100 33.54 37.50 -2.84
N ALA A 101 32.92 38.23 -3.77
CA ALA A 101 33.54 39.34 -4.48
C ALA A 101 33.70 40.55 -3.57
N THR A 102 34.52 40.41 -2.53
CA THR A 102 35.00 41.50 -1.69
C THR A 102 36.38 41.12 -1.19
N ASP A 103 37.40 41.40 -2.00
CA ASP A 103 38.58 42.13 -1.54
C ASP A 103 39.64 42.11 -2.64
N SER A 104 39.75 43.22 -3.34
CA SER A 104 40.96 43.63 -4.04
C SER A 104 41.01 45.16 -3.99
N LEU A 105 41.64 45.64 -2.91
CA LEU A 105 42.19 46.99 -2.77
C LEU A 105 43.33 47.21 -3.78
#